data_AF-A0A846C8X2-F1
#
_entry.id   AF-A0A846C8X2-F1
#
_cell.length_a   1.000
_cell.length_b   1.000
_cell.length_c   1.000
_cell.angle_alpha   90.00
_cell.angle_beta   90.00
_cell.angle_gamma   90.00
#
_symmetry.space_group_name_H-M   'P 1'
#
loop_
_entity.id
_entity.type
_entity.pdbx_description
1 polymer ?
#
loop_
_entity_poly.entity_id
_entity_poly.type
_entity_poly.pdbx_seq_one_letter_code
_entity_poly.pdbx_strand_id
1 'polypeptide(L)' 'RLLLQVHDELVFEVPPEEWEELQPKIREAMESAVELTVPLMVDVHAGCNWMEAK' A
#
# COMPACT_ATOMS: atom_id res chain seq x y z
N ARG A 1 10.58 -1.87 1.61
CA ARG A 1 10.69 -1.30 2.98
C ARG A 1 9.60 -0.24 3.20
N LEU A 2 8.95 -0.21 4.38
CA LEU A 2 8.06 0.90 4.77
C LEU A 2 8.90 2.13 5.12
N LEU A 3 8.66 3.26 4.45
CA LEU A 3 9.39 4.51 4.62
C LEU A 3 8.66 5.47 5.56
N LEU A 4 7.38 5.72 5.29
CA LEU A 4 6.58 6.76 5.97
C LEU A 4 5.16 6.27 6.20
N GLN A 5 4.55 6.83 7.25
CA GLN A 5 3.12 6.77 7.49
C GLN A 5 2.61 8.20 7.66
N VAL A 6 1.53 8.53 6.96
CA VAL A 6 0.89 9.84 6.99
C VAL A 6 -0.60 9.62 7.12
N HIS A 7 -1.12 9.71 8.34
CA HIS A 7 -2.52 9.42 8.64
C HIS A 7 -2.94 7.99 8.21
N ASP A 8 -3.66 7.84 7.12
CA ASP A 8 -4.13 6.58 6.54
C ASP A 8 -3.27 6.09 5.37
N GLU A 9 -2.25 6.85 4.96
CA GLU A 9 -1.34 6.53 3.86
C GLU A 9 -0.05 5.85 4.37
N LEU A 10 0.38 4.81 3.67
CA LEU A 10 1.68 4.13 3.86
C LEU A 10 2.53 4.27 2.60
N VAL A 11 3.76 4.75 2.74
CA VAL A 11 4.71 4.91 1.64
C VAL A 11 5.79 3.85 1.72
N PHE A 12 5.94 3.05 0.67
CA PHE A 12 6.93 1.99 0.58
C PHE A 12 7.97 2.30 -0.49
N GLU A 13 9.20 1.89 -0.22
CA GLU A 13 10.24 1.70 -1.25
C GLU A 13 10.28 0.22 -1.61
N VAL A 14 10.02 -0.11 -2.87
CA VAL A 14 9.89 -1.51 -3.34
C VAL A 14 10.79 -1.70 -4.56
N PRO A 15 11.64 -2.75 -4.59
CA PRO A 15 12.34 -3.13 -5.82
C PRO A 15 11.34 -3.44 -6.94
N PRO A 16 11.53 -2.94 -8.17
CA PRO A 16 10.57 -3.15 -9.26
C PRO A 16 10.22 -4.61 -9.53
N GLU A 17 11.18 -5.51 -9.36
CA GLU A 17 11.03 -6.96 -9.53
C GLU A 17 10.12 -7.61 -8.47
N GLU A 18 9.92 -6.99 -7.31
CA GLU A 18 9.06 -7.48 -6.23
C GLU A 18 7.65 -6.88 -6.26
N TRP A 19 7.40 -5.88 -7.12
CA TRP A 19 6.14 -5.12 -7.13
C TRP A 19 4.90 -6.00 -7.33
N GLU A 20 4.91 -6.83 -8.37
CA GLU A 20 3.78 -7.71 -8.73
C GLU A 20 3.43 -8.69 -7.60
N GLU A 21 4.42 -9.07 -6.79
CA GLU A 21 4.21 -9.96 -5.65
C GLU A 21 3.73 -9.21 -4.39
N LEU A 22 4.33 -8.05 -4.12
CA LEU A 22 4.08 -7.32 -2.87
C LEU A 22 2.82 -6.47 -2.91
N GLN A 23 2.46 -5.88 -4.05
CA GLN A 23 1.27 -5.04 -4.19
C GLN A 23 -0.01 -5.73 -3.66
N PRO A 24 -0.39 -6.96 -4.09
CA PRO A 24 -1.60 -7.60 -3.59
C PRO A 24 -1.51 -7.94 -2.10
N LYS A 25 -0.34 -8.34 -1.60
CA LYS A 25 -0.13 -8.69 -0.19
C LYS A 25 -0.28 -7.47 0.72
N ILE A 26 0.24 -6.33 0.31
CA ILE A 26 0.11 -5.06 1.07
C ILE A 26 -1.35 -4.65 1.12
N ARG A 27 -2.05 -4.69 -0.02
CA ARG A 27 -3.49 -4.39 -0.09
C ARG A 27 -4.28 -5.28 0.86
N GLU A 28 -4.12 -6.60 0.74
CA GLU A 28 -4.83 -7.57 1.57
C GLU A 28 -4.56 -7.33 3.06
N ALA A 29 -3.30 -7.09 3.44
CA ALA A 29 -2.94 -6.83 4.83
C ALA A 29 -3.59 -5.55 5.38
N MET A 30 -3.72 -4.50 4.57
CA MET A 30 -4.37 -3.26 4.97
C MET A 30 -5.90 -3.41 5.03
N GLU A 31 -6.52 -4.03 4.02
CA GLU A 31 -7.98 -4.23 3.95
C GLU A 31 -8.50 -5.18 5.04
N SER A 32 -7.68 -6.17 5.45
CA SER A 32 -8.03 -7.15 6.49
C SER A 32 -7.52 -6.81 7.89
N ALA A 33 -6.95 -5.61 8.08
CA ALA A 33 -6.34 -5.21 9.36
C ALA A 33 -7.32 -5.22 10.54
N VAL A 34 -8.62 -5.07 10.28
CA VAL A 34 -9.67 -5.09 11.28
C VAL A 34 -10.99 -5.59 10.69
N GLU A 35 -11.72 -6.42 11.43
CA GLU A 35 -13.08 -6.83 11.05
C GLU A 35 -14.08 -5.69 11.31
N LEU A 36 -14.74 -5.24 10.24
CA LEU A 36 -15.74 -4.19 10.28
C LEU A 36 -17.04 -4.71 9.65
N THR A 37 -18.18 -4.09 9.99
CA THR A 37 -19.48 -4.41 9.37
C THR A 37 -19.56 -3.97 7.91
N VAL A 38 -18.60 -3.16 7.45
CA VAL A 38 -18.43 -2.67 6.08
C VAL A 38 -17.00 -2.95 5.63
N PRO A 39 -16.76 -3.22 4.33
CA PRO A 39 -15.41 -3.49 3.84
C PRO A 39 -14.52 -2.26 3.93
N LEU A 40 -13.27 -2.46 4.36
CA LEU A 40 -12.20 -1.48 4.23
C LEU A 40 -11.57 -1.65 2.84
N MET A 41 -11.47 -0.57 2.08
CA MET A 41 -10.91 -0.56 0.72
C MET A 41 -9.59 0.19 0.73
N VAL A 42 -8.59 -0.30 -0.01
CA VAL A 42 -7.27 0.33 -0.08
C VAL A 42 -6.85 0.57 -1.52
N ASP A 43 -6.58 1.84 -1.82
CA ASP A 43 -6.00 2.25 -3.09
C ASP A 43 -4.48 2.11 -3.06
N VAL A 44 -3.91 1.66 -4.18
CA VAL A 44 -2.48 1.38 -4.28
C VAL A 44 -1.95 1.91 -5.60
N HIS A 45 -1.00 2.83 -5.51
CA HIS A 45 -0.35 3.50 -6.63
C HIS A 45 1.17 3.33 -6.54
N ALA A 46 1.86 3.44 -7.68
CA ALA A 46 3.32 3.34 -7.78
C ALA A 46 3.85 4.37 -8.77
N GLY A 47 5.06 4.87 -8.49
CA GLY A 47 5.72 5.89 -9.30
C GLY A 47 7.20 6.02 -8.94
N CYS A 48 7.98 6.73 -9.77
CA CYS A 48 9.41 6.91 -9.53
C CYS A 48 9.72 7.89 -8.38
N ASN A 49 8.70 8.65 -7.97
CA ASN A 49 8.74 9.56 -6.83
C ASN A 49 7.36 9.61 -6.18
N TRP A 50 7.28 10.20 -4.99
CA TRP A 50 6.04 10.26 -4.22
C TRP A 50 4.91 11.00 -4.96
N MET A 51 5.23 12.05 -5.73
CA MET A 51 4.19 12.80 -6.47
C MET A 51 3.53 11.96 -7.56
N GLU A 52 4.29 11.07 -8.21
CA GLU A 52 3.76 10.11 -9.20
C GLU A 52 3.03 8.94 -8.57
N ALA A 53 3.40 8.56 -7.35
CA ALA A 53 2.81 7.45 -6.61
C ALA A 53 1.59 7.83 -5.77
N LYS A 54 1.11 9.07 -5.88
CA LYS A 54 -0.05 9.58 -5.15
C LYS A 54 -1.35 9.47 -5.93
#